data_AF-A0A3S0G5D3-F1
#
_entry.id   AF-A0A3S0G5D3-F1
#
_cell.length_a   1.000
_cell.length_b   1.000
_cell.length_c   1.000
_cell.angle_alpha   90.00
_cell.angle_beta   90.00
_cell.angle_gamma   90.00
#
_symmetry.space_group_name_H-M   'P 1'
#
loop_
_entity.id
_entity.type
_entity.pdbx_description
1 polymer ?
#
loop_
_entity_poly.entity_id
_entity_poly.type
_entity_poly.pdbx_seq_one_letter_code
_entity_poly.pdbx_strand_id
1 'polypeptide(L)' 'MTQDRAVGVLIGATVADVERELILQTLASCEGNRTHAARILGMSLRTLRYKLKHYSEHGIDIPAHH' A
#
# COMPACT_ATOMS: atom_id res chain seq x y z
N MET A 1 -22.89 -14.45 -0.50
CA MET A 1 -22.28 -15.13 0.67
C MET A 1 -20.93 -14.50 0.94
N THR A 2 -20.97 -13.46 1.77
CA THR A 2 -19.99 -13.05 2.80
C THR A 2 -18.51 -12.95 2.41
N GLN A 3 -18.15 -11.87 1.72
CA GLN A 3 -16.78 -11.33 1.70
C GLN A 3 -16.55 -10.45 2.94
N ASP A 4 -16.68 -11.04 4.12
CA ASP A 4 -16.60 -10.34 5.42
C ASP A 4 -15.48 -10.92 6.32
N ARG A 5 -14.57 -11.71 5.73
CA ARG A 5 -13.44 -12.32 6.45
C ARG A 5 -12.20 -11.43 6.54
N ALA A 6 -12.07 -10.42 5.69
CA ALA A 6 -10.90 -9.54 5.67
C ALA A 6 -10.99 -8.41 6.71
N VAL A 7 -12.21 -7.93 7.02
CA VAL A 7 -12.39 -6.75 7.89
C VAL A 7 -12.04 -7.05 9.35
N GLY A 8 -12.30 -8.29 9.82
CA GLY A 8 -11.96 -8.69 11.19
C GLY A 8 -10.46 -8.59 11.52
N VAL A 9 -9.58 -8.73 10.52
CA VAL A 9 -8.12 -8.60 10.67
C VAL A 9 -7.68 -7.13 10.86
N LEU A 10 -8.52 -6.17 10.49
CA LEU A 10 -8.22 -4.74 10.54
C LEU A 10 -8.64 -4.10 11.88
N ILE A 11 -9.43 -4.78 12.71
CA ILE A 11 -9.92 -4.25 13.99
C ILE A 11 -8.74 -4.10 14.96
N GLY A 12 -8.45 -2.87 15.37
CA GLY A 12 -7.33 -2.53 16.26
C GLY A 12 -6.08 -2.00 15.54
N ALA A 13 -6.03 -2.10 14.21
CA ALA A 13 -5.00 -1.42 13.41
C ALA A 13 -5.37 0.05 13.19
N THR A 14 -4.37 0.93 13.14
CA THR A 14 -4.63 2.32 12.74
C THR A 14 -4.90 2.38 11.25
N VAL A 15 -5.63 3.40 10.80
CA VAL A 15 -5.84 3.64 9.37
C VAL A 15 -4.50 3.79 8.64
N ALA A 16 -3.49 4.36 9.29
CA ALA A 16 -2.16 4.50 8.72
C ALA A 16 -1.46 3.14 8.52
N ASP A 17 -1.66 2.19 9.43
CA ASP A 17 -1.09 0.84 9.30
C ASP A 17 -1.75 0.07 8.17
N VAL A 18 -3.09 0.13 8.11
CA VAL A 18 -3.88 -0.51 7.05
C VAL A 18 -3.54 0.09 5.69
N GLU A 19 -3.48 1.41 5.59
CA GLU A 19 -3.11 2.10 4.35
C GLU A 19 -1.70 1.71 3.90
N ARG A 20 -0.72 1.71 4.81
CA ARG A 20 0.65 1.33 4.51
C ARG A 20 0.75 -0.10 3.98
N GLU A 21 0.16 -1.04 4.70
CA GLU A 21 0.19 -2.45 4.31
C GLU A 21 -0.49 -2.66 2.95
N LEU A 22 -1.65 -2.02 2.74
CA LEU A 22 -2.36 -2.07 1.46
C LEU A 22 -1.50 -1.52 0.31
N ILE A 23 -0.81 -0.40 0.53
CA ILE A 23 0.09 0.20 -0.46
C ILE A 23 1.25 -0.74 -0.78
N LEU A 24 1.92 -1.31 0.23
CA LEU A 24 3.10 -2.16 0.05
C LEU A 24 2.74 -3.48 -0.64
N GLN A 25 1.66 -4.14 -0.21
CA GLN A 25 1.18 -5.38 -0.83
C GLN A 25 0.76 -5.15 -2.29
N THR A 26 0.06 -4.05 -2.58
CA THR A 26 -0.32 -3.72 -3.96
C THR A 26 0.91 -3.40 -4.80
N LEU A 27 1.91 -2.72 -4.23
CA LEU A 27 3.15 -2.44 -4.95
C LEU A 27 3.93 -3.74 -5.25
N ALA A 28 4.01 -4.66 -4.29
CA ALA A 28 4.65 -5.96 -4.45
C ALA A 28 3.92 -6.82 -5.50
N SER A 29 2.58 -6.84 -5.50
CA SER A 29 1.79 -7.56 -6.50
C SER A 29 1.93 -6.96 -7.91
N CYS A 30 2.38 -5.71 -8.00
CA CYS A 30 2.68 -5.01 -9.26
C CYS A 30 4.17 -5.04 -9.61
N GLU A 31 4.99 -5.87 -8.94
CA GLU A 31 6.44 -5.96 -9.20
C GLU A 31 7.16 -4.61 -9.08
N GLY A 32 6.70 -3.74 -8.16
CA GLY A 32 7.26 -2.40 -7.98
C GLY A 32 6.75 -1.35 -8.99
N ASN A 33 5.83 -1.70 -9.90
CA ASN A 33 5.28 -0.75 -10.88
C ASN A 33 4.33 0.25 -10.21
N ARG A 34 4.89 1.40 -9.83
CA ARG A 34 4.18 2.48 -9.11
C ARG A 34 2.99 3.05 -9.89
N THR A 35 3.07 3.12 -11.22
CA THR A 35 1.96 3.63 -12.06
C THR A 35 0.78 2.66 -12.05
N HIS A 36 1.06 1.36 -12.12
CA HIS A 36 0.03 0.34 -12.06
C HIS A 36 -0.59 0.24 -10.66
N ALA A 37 0.25 0.22 -9.61
CA ALA A 37 -0.20 0.20 -8.22
C ALA A 37 -1.07 1.41 -7.87
N ALA A 38 -0.68 2.63 -8.29
CA ALA A 38 -1.48 3.84 -8.04
C ALA A 38 -2.88 3.75 -8.66
N ARG A 39 -2.99 3.16 -9.86
CA ARG A 39 -4.28 2.94 -10.54
C ARG A 39 -5.17 1.96 -9.76
N ILE A 40 -4.60 0.85 -9.28
CA ILE A 40 -5.33 -0.16 -8.49
C ILE A 40 -5.80 0.45 -7.17
N LEU A 41 -4.95 1.22 -6.50
CA LEU A 41 -5.25 1.89 -5.23
C LEU A 41 -6.21 3.08 -5.37
N GLY A 42 -6.56 3.49 -6.60
CA GLY A 42 -7.46 4.62 -6.84
C GLY A 42 -6.88 5.98 -6.42
N MET A 43 -5.55 6.12 -6.41
CA MET A 43 -4.87 7.37 -6.00
C MET A 43 -3.93 7.90 -7.09
N SER A 44 -3.57 9.18 -6.99
CA SER A 44 -2.60 9.76 -7.93
C SER A 44 -1.20 9.15 -7.72
N LEU A 45 -0.41 9.02 -8.81
CA LEU A 45 0.99 8.63 -8.72
C LEU A 45 1.82 9.59 -7.84
N ARG A 46 1.42 10.87 -7.75
CA ARG A 46 2.05 11.83 -6.84
C ARG A 46 1.83 11.44 -5.38
N THR A 47 0.59 11.12 -5.01
CA THR A 47 0.22 10.68 -3.66
C THR A 47 0.98 9.42 -3.28
N LEU A 48 1.00 8.42 -4.18
CA LEU A 48 1.74 7.19 -3.95
C LEU A 48 3.23 7.47 -3.73
N ARG A 49 3.88 8.26 -4.59
CA ARG A 49 5.30 8.62 -4.42
C ARG A 49 5.58 9.33 -3.10
N TYR A 50 4.70 10.23 -2.66
CA TYR A 50 4.85 10.91 -1.38
C TYR A 50 4.77 9.92 -0.20
N LYS A 51 3.79 9.02 -0.22
CA LYS A 51 3.64 7.95 0.79
C LYS A 51 4.87 7.04 0.83
N LEU A 52 5.34 6.58 -0.33
CA LEU A 52 6.54 5.76 -0.44
C LEU A 52 7.77 6.50 0.09
N LYS A 53 7.97 7.77 -0.27
CA LYS A 53 9.07 8.57 0.27
C LYS A 53 8.99 8.64 1.81
N HIS A 54 7.82 8.93 2.35
CA HIS A 54 7.60 8.97 3.79
C HIS A 54 7.92 7.62 4.45
N TYR A 55 7.48 6.50 3.87
CA TYR A 55 7.79 5.17 4.40
C TYR A 55 9.30 4.90 4.41
N SER A 56 10.01 5.24 3.33
CA SER A 56 11.46 5.10 3.26
C SER A 56 12.18 5.95 4.30
N GLU A 57 11.74 7.19 4.53
CA GLU A 57 12.29 8.07 5.57
C GLU A 57 12.08 7.53 7.00
N HIS A 58 11.06 6.69 7.19
CA HIS A 58 10.78 6.00 8.45
C HIS A 58 11.40 4.59 8.51
N GLY A 59 12.31 4.26 7.58
CA GLY A 59 13.04 2.98 7.57
C GLY A 59 12.22 1.78 7.13
N ILE A 60 11.06 1.98 6.50
CA ILE A 60 10.24 0.90 5.95
C ILE A 60 10.80 0.49 4.60
N ASP A 61 10.97 -0.82 4.41
CA ASP A 61 11.41 -1.37 3.14
C ASP A 61 10.31 -1.28 2.08
N ILE A 62 10.70 -0.86 0.87
CA ILE A 62 9.79 -0.61 -0.23
C ILE A 62 10.17 -1.54 -1.37
N PRO A 63 9.24 -2.39 -1.84
CA PRO A 63 9.46 -3.21 -3.02
C PRO A 63 9.94 -2.36 -4.20
N ALA A 64 11.20 -2.56 -4.58
CA ALA A 64 11.79 -1.91 -5.73
C ALA A 64 11.38 -2.63 -7.02
N HIS A 65 11.24 -1.87 -8.09
CA HIS A 65 11.14 -2.42 -9.44
C HIS A 65 12.54 -2.85 -9.87
N HIS A 66 12.71 -4.10 -10.30
CA HIS A 66 13.96 -4.58 -10.90
C HIS A 66 14.12 -4.07 -12.34
#